data_AF-A0A5C5PY48-F1
#
_entry.id   AF-A0A5C5PY48-F1
#
_cell.length_a   1.000
_cell.length_b   1.000
_cell.length_c   1.000
_cell.angle_alpha   90.00
_cell.angle_beta   90.00
_cell.angle_gamma   90.00
#
_symmetry.space_group_name_H-M   'P 1'
#
loop_
_entity.id
_entity.type
_entity.pdbx_description
1 polymer ?
#
loop_
_entity_poly.entity_id
_entity_poly.type
_entity_poly.pdbx_seq_one_letter_code
_entity_poly.pdbx_strand_id
1 'polypeptide(L)'
;GHKVIKSDQPKGTQLIELKLPLTEKVKGCSRVLKSVVLNIKGRWGERELDMSLQKAALYIRDEPTETTRPFPASGPLVFQGQCQWFFRTVGSRRFIRKILQCRALDANGIVQKSLAGGSMLRDGLAGRTVKLVLTEAKEEQPYFGRSWLETPKGWKPCIETKETFRCQDPPTFTDFKMPDGRNCTVYPNCTE
;
A
#
# COMPACT_ATOMS: atom_id res chain seq x y z
N GLY A 1 17.92 -12.11 -13.58
CA GLY A 1 16.62 -12.33 -14.24
C GLY A 1 15.56 -12.58 -13.20
N HIS A 2 14.37 -12.00 -13.34
CA HIS A 2 13.27 -12.14 -12.38
C HIS A 2 12.34 -13.28 -12.81
N LYS A 3 11.92 -14.13 -11.85
CA LYS A 3 10.84 -15.09 -12.07
C LYS A 3 9.53 -14.43 -11.67
N VAL A 4 8.58 -14.34 -12.59
CA VAL A 4 7.26 -13.74 -12.35
C VAL A 4 6.23 -14.85 -12.20
N ILE A 5 5.49 -14.82 -11.09
CA ILE A 5 4.37 -15.70 -10.83
C ILE A 5 3.13 -14.81 -10.82
N LYS A 6 2.13 -15.16 -11.64
CA LYS A 6 0.86 -14.43 -11.69
C LYS A 6 -0.15 -15.19 -10.83
N SER A 7 -0.94 -14.44 -10.06
CA SER A 7 -2.11 -14.93 -9.34
C SER A 7 -3.33 -14.22 -9.90
N ASP A 8 -4.46 -14.92 -9.95
CA ASP A 8 -5.75 -14.31 -10.27
C ASP A 8 -6.19 -13.32 -9.19
N GLN A 9 -7.10 -12.41 -9.54
CA GLN A 9 -7.68 -11.48 -8.58
C GLN A 9 -8.52 -12.26 -7.55
N PRO A 10 -8.19 -12.17 -6.25
CA PRO A 10 -8.94 -12.89 -5.24
C PRO A 10 -10.31 -12.28 -4.97
N LYS A 11 -11.28 -13.13 -4.65
CA LYS A 11 -12.52 -12.74 -3.96
C LYS A 11 -12.31 -12.94 -2.46
N GLY A 12 -12.01 -11.87 -1.73
CA GLY A 12 -11.76 -11.91 -0.28
C GLY A 12 -10.30 -12.22 0.10
N THR A 13 -10.10 -12.70 1.33
CA THR A 13 -8.75 -13.03 1.84
C THR A 13 -8.18 -14.21 1.07
N GLN A 14 -7.00 -14.02 0.45
CA GLN A 14 -6.29 -15.06 -0.28
C GLN A 14 -5.00 -15.44 0.44
N LEU A 15 -4.84 -16.74 0.68
CA LEU A 15 -3.56 -17.32 1.05
C LEU A 15 -2.82 -17.73 -0.21
N ILE A 16 -1.59 -17.24 -0.39
CA ILE A 16 -0.70 -17.65 -1.47
C ILE A 16 0.51 -18.31 -0.83
N GLU A 17 0.73 -19.59 -1.15
CA GLU A 17 1.89 -20.35 -0.67
C GLU A 17 2.86 -20.62 -1.81
N LEU A 18 4.13 -20.26 -1.60
CA LEU A 18 5.19 -20.42 -2.59
C LEU A 18 6.38 -21.13 -1.94
N LYS A 19 6.84 -22.22 -2.55
CA LYS A 19 8.11 -22.87 -2.22
C LYS A 19 9.18 -22.32 -3.16
N LEU A 20 10.11 -21.55 -2.59
CA LEU A 20 11.15 -20.86 -3.36
C LEU A 20 12.53 -21.40 -2.97
N PRO A 21 13.37 -21.85 -3.94
CA PRO A 21 14.73 -22.24 -3.64
C PRO A 21 15.56 -21.00 -3.28
N LEU A 22 16.41 -21.11 -2.26
CA LEU A 22 17.34 -20.04 -1.88
C LEU A 22 18.47 -19.86 -2.91
N THR A 23 18.81 -20.95 -3.60
CA THR A 23 19.81 -20.99 -4.67
C THR A 23 19.31 -21.88 -5.80
N GLU A 24 19.47 -21.43 -7.03
CA GLU A 24 19.09 -22.16 -8.25
C GLU A 24 20.25 -22.13 -9.25
N LYS A 25 20.55 -23.28 -9.90
CA LYS A 25 21.51 -23.32 -11.01
C LYS A 25 20.76 -23.14 -12.32
N VAL A 26 21.08 -22.09 -13.08
CA VAL A 26 20.49 -21.84 -14.40
C VAL A 26 21.62 -21.76 -15.42
N LYS A 27 21.66 -22.71 -16.37
CA LYS A 27 22.70 -22.82 -17.41
C LYS A 27 24.13 -22.77 -16.84
N GLY A 28 24.38 -23.49 -15.75
CA GLY A 28 25.69 -23.55 -15.08
C GLY A 28 26.00 -22.38 -14.12
N CYS A 29 25.26 -21.27 -14.19
CA CYS A 29 25.42 -20.14 -13.26
C CYS A 29 24.56 -20.33 -12.01
N SER A 30 25.16 -20.15 -10.83
CA SER A 30 24.43 -20.12 -9.56
C SER A 30 23.71 -18.78 -9.39
N ARG A 31 22.41 -18.81 -9.09
CA ARG A 31 21.59 -17.64 -8.79
C ARG A 31 21.07 -17.75 -7.37
N VAL A 32 21.18 -16.66 -6.63
CA VAL A 32 20.80 -16.58 -5.22
C VAL A 32 19.54 -15.73 -5.08
N LEU A 33 18.57 -16.20 -4.30
CA LEU A 33 17.34 -15.46 -4.02
C LEU A 33 17.66 -14.24 -3.14
N LYS A 34 17.45 -13.03 -3.68
CA LYS A 34 17.70 -11.76 -2.98
C LYS A 34 16.43 -11.09 -2.47
N SER A 35 15.30 -11.30 -3.14
CA SER A 35 14.02 -10.76 -2.69
C SER A 35 12.83 -11.49 -3.31
N VAL A 36 11.70 -11.37 -2.64
CA VAL A 36 10.37 -11.73 -3.13
C VAL A 36 9.54 -10.45 -3.16
N VAL A 37 9.03 -10.08 -4.33
CA VAL A 37 8.27 -8.83 -4.53
C VAL A 37 6.86 -9.19 -4.93
N LEU A 38 5.90 -8.70 -4.15
CA LEU A 38 4.48 -8.76 -4.46
C LEU A 38 4.06 -7.45 -5.12
N ASN A 39 3.55 -7.52 -6.35
CA ASN A 39 2.91 -6.37 -6.99
C ASN A 39 1.42 -6.40 -6.66
N ILE A 40 0.90 -5.30 -6.15
CA ILE A 40 -0.46 -5.14 -5.67
C ILE A 40 -1.18 -4.17 -6.60
N LYS A 41 -2.33 -4.56 -7.13
CA LYS A 41 -3.19 -3.71 -7.95
C LYS A 41 -4.52 -3.57 -7.22
N GLY A 42 -4.78 -2.39 -6.68
CA GLY A 42 -6.10 -2.03 -6.15
C GLY A 42 -6.94 -1.40 -7.26
N ARG A 43 -8.21 -1.79 -7.38
CA ARG A 43 -9.19 -1.17 -8.29
C ARG A 43 -10.33 -0.63 -7.45
N TRP A 44 -10.74 0.60 -7.70
CA TRP A 44 -11.78 1.30 -6.94
C TRP A 44 -12.94 1.80 -7.81
N GLY A 45 -12.88 1.56 -9.12
CA GLY A 45 -13.93 1.90 -10.07
C GLY A 45 -13.78 1.13 -11.38
N GLU A 46 -14.70 1.37 -12.31
CA GLU A 46 -14.76 0.63 -13.58
C GLU A 46 -13.76 1.12 -14.62
N ARG A 47 -13.33 2.38 -14.56
CA ARG A 47 -12.41 2.92 -15.57
C ARG A 47 -11.02 2.31 -15.39
N GLU A 48 -10.27 2.20 -16.47
CA GLU A 48 -8.87 1.75 -16.42
C GLU A 48 -7.99 2.65 -15.54
N LEU A 49 -8.36 3.92 -15.35
CA LEU A 49 -7.63 4.83 -14.46
C LEU A 49 -8.09 4.75 -13.00
N ASP A 50 -9.17 4.02 -12.69
CA ASP A 50 -9.69 3.82 -11.34
C ASP A 50 -8.95 2.66 -10.65
N MET A 51 -7.63 2.70 -10.75
CA MET A 51 -6.73 1.75 -10.13
C MET A 51 -5.50 2.43 -9.52
N SER A 52 -4.86 1.73 -8.61
CA SER A 52 -3.59 2.12 -8.02
C SER A 52 -2.67 0.90 -7.91
N LEU A 53 -1.40 1.11 -8.24
CA LEU A 53 -0.38 0.09 -8.18
C LEU A 53 0.49 0.33 -6.95
N GLN A 54 0.78 -0.76 -6.24
CA GLN A 54 1.63 -0.75 -5.08
C GLN A 54 2.51 -2.00 -5.04
N LYS A 55 3.50 -2.02 -4.15
CA LYS A 55 4.36 -3.18 -3.94
C LYS A 55 4.45 -3.54 -2.47
N ALA A 56 4.80 -4.78 -2.21
CA ALA A 56 5.35 -5.24 -0.93
C ALA A 56 6.59 -6.08 -1.24
N ALA A 57 7.57 -6.11 -0.33
CA ALA A 57 8.82 -6.80 -0.59
C ALA A 57 9.41 -7.45 0.66
N LEU A 58 9.83 -8.69 0.49
CA LEU A 58 10.64 -9.43 1.44
C LEU A 58 12.07 -9.49 0.91
N TYR A 59 13.01 -8.90 1.64
CA TYR A 59 14.42 -8.87 1.26
C TYR A 59 15.22 -9.90 2.04
N ILE A 60 16.10 -10.61 1.36
CA ILE A 60 16.95 -11.63 1.94
C ILE A 60 18.39 -11.11 1.92
N ARG A 61 18.94 -10.90 3.11
CA ARG A 61 20.27 -10.33 3.33
C ARG A 61 21.23 -11.41 3.79
N ASP A 62 22.49 -11.25 3.39
CA ASP A 62 23.57 -12.12 3.84
C ASP A 62 24.19 -11.59 5.14
N GLU A 63 24.16 -10.27 5.34
CA GLU A 63 24.61 -9.59 6.56
C GLU A 63 23.45 -8.82 7.22
N PRO A 64 23.46 -8.70 8.56
CA PRO A 64 22.41 -7.98 9.28
C PRO A 64 22.50 -6.47 9.03
N THR A 65 21.33 -5.83 9.01
CA THR A 65 21.16 -4.38 9.03
C THR A 65 20.26 -4.01 10.22
N GLU A 66 20.18 -2.73 10.58
CA GLU A 66 19.28 -2.24 11.65
C GLU A 66 17.82 -2.69 11.48
N THR A 67 17.38 -2.89 10.24
CA THR A 67 16.00 -3.26 9.88
C THR A 67 15.79 -4.75 9.65
N THR A 68 16.85 -5.56 9.80
CA THR A 68 16.79 -7.00 9.56
C THR A 68 16.18 -7.71 10.76
N ARG A 69 15.05 -8.40 10.54
CA ARG A 69 14.38 -9.14 11.61
C ARG A 69 15.05 -10.51 11.81
N PRO A 70 15.37 -10.89 13.06
CA PRO A 70 15.85 -12.24 13.36
C PRO A 70 14.70 -13.24 13.24
N PHE A 71 15.04 -14.52 13.04
CA PHE A 71 14.06 -15.59 13.06
C PHE A 71 13.66 -15.92 14.50
N PRO A 72 12.36 -16.17 14.76
CA PRO A 72 11.94 -16.66 16.06
C PRO A 72 12.46 -18.09 16.29
N ALA A 73 12.64 -18.48 17.55
CA ALA A 73 13.10 -19.83 17.92
C ALA A 73 12.19 -20.91 17.30
N SER A 74 10.88 -20.72 17.39
CA SER A 74 9.84 -21.57 16.80
C SER A 74 8.83 -20.74 16.00
N GLY A 75 8.12 -21.40 15.06
CA GLY A 75 7.08 -20.77 14.25
C GLY A 75 7.59 -19.94 13.05
N PRO A 76 6.67 -19.31 12.30
CA PRO A 76 6.99 -18.52 11.12
C PRO A 76 7.50 -17.11 11.49
N LEU A 77 8.38 -16.56 10.66
CA LEU A 77 8.71 -15.14 10.71
C LEU A 77 7.60 -14.34 10.02
N VAL A 78 6.95 -13.43 10.74
CA VAL A 78 5.78 -12.69 10.25
C VAL A 78 6.11 -11.21 10.02
N PHE A 79 5.82 -10.73 8.82
CA PHE A 79 5.81 -9.33 8.43
C PHE A 79 4.36 -8.87 8.31
N GLN A 80 4.00 -7.88 9.10
CA GLN A 80 2.68 -7.26 9.07
C GLN A 80 2.73 -6.00 8.21
N GLY A 81 1.68 -5.77 7.44
CA GLY A 81 1.50 -4.57 6.65
C GLY A 81 0.03 -4.17 6.57
N GLN A 82 -0.18 -2.88 6.32
CA GLN A 82 -1.51 -2.33 6.10
C GLN A 82 -1.50 -1.50 4.82
N CYS A 83 -2.48 -1.78 3.97
CA CYS A 83 -2.83 -1.00 2.80
C CYS A 83 -3.96 -0.03 3.18
N GLN A 84 -3.83 1.23 2.80
CA GLN A 84 -4.86 2.24 3.00
C GLN A 84 -5.11 2.98 1.70
N TRP A 85 -6.39 3.23 1.43
CA TRP A 85 -6.81 4.11 0.36
C TRP A 85 -6.71 5.56 0.81
N PHE A 86 -6.00 6.34 0.02
CA PHE A 86 -5.97 7.79 0.13
C PHE A 86 -6.73 8.40 -1.04
N PHE A 87 -7.33 9.57 -0.85
CA PHE A 87 -8.01 10.30 -1.92
C PHE A 87 -7.49 11.72 -2.08
N ARG A 88 -7.57 12.24 -3.30
CA ARG A 88 -7.31 13.65 -3.62
C ARG A 88 -8.04 14.06 -4.90
N THR A 89 -8.16 15.35 -5.13
CA THR A 89 -8.51 15.91 -6.44
C THR A 89 -7.29 15.96 -7.36
N VAL A 90 -7.51 15.87 -8.68
CA VAL A 90 -6.47 15.93 -9.70
C VAL A 90 -6.89 16.83 -10.86
N GLY A 91 -5.95 17.69 -11.28
CA GLY A 91 -6.10 18.58 -12.44
C GLY A 91 -7.06 19.75 -12.20
N SER A 92 -7.14 20.64 -13.20
CA SER A 92 -8.01 21.84 -13.14
C SER A 92 -9.49 21.52 -13.02
N ARG A 93 -9.91 20.31 -13.46
CA ARG A 93 -11.29 19.82 -13.35
C ARG A 93 -11.59 19.15 -12.00
N ARG A 94 -10.61 19.07 -11.09
CA ARG A 94 -10.77 18.60 -9.70
C ARG A 94 -11.42 17.21 -9.59
N PHE A 95 -11.07 16.28 -10.47
CA PHE A 95 -11.57 14.90 -10.38
C PHE A 95 -10.97 14.18 -9.18
N ILE A 96 -11.79 13.48 -8.41
CA ILE A 96 -11.31 12.65 -7.32
C ILE A 96 -10.55 11.43 -7.86
N ARG A 97 -9.47 11.08 -7.19
CA ARG A 97 -8.65 9.91 -7.48
C ARG A 97 -8.22 9.25 -6.18
N LYS A 98 -8.30 7.91 -6.14
CA LYS A 98 -7.77 7.12 -5.03
C LYS A 98 -6.35 6.60 -5.31
N ILE A 99 -5.55 6.53 -4.25
CA ILE A 99 -4.17 6.06 -4.24
C ILE A 99 -4.05 5.02 -3.14
N LEU A 100 -3.66 3.79 -3.50
CA LEU A 100 -3.42 2.72 -2.54
C LEU A 100 -1.99 2.81 -2.04
N GLN A 101 -1.82 2.87 -0.73
CA GLN A 101 -0.50 2.83 -0.12
C GLN A 101 -0.42 1.69 0.89
N CYS A 102 0.53 0.77 0.67
CA CYS A 102 0.78 -0.40 1.52
C CYS A 102 2.09 -0.20 2.27
N ARG A 103 2.00 -0.13 3.59
CA ARG A 103 3.10 0.17 4.49
C ARG A 103 3.31 -0.95 5.49
N ALA A 104 4.52 -1.07 6.03
CA ALA A 104 4.80 -2.03 7.09
C ALA A 104 4.12 -1.60 8.39
N LEU A 105 3.76 -2.57 9.22
CA LEU A 105 3.39 -2.36 10.61
C LEU A 105 4.55 -2.79 11.51
N ASP A 106 4.81 -2.00 12.55
CA ASP A 106 5.70 -2.43 13.62
C ASP A 106 5.01 -3.43 14.57
N ALA A 107 5.72 -3.83 15.63
CA ALA A 107 5.21 -4.80 16.60
C ALA A 107 3.96 -4.32 17.36
N ASN A 108 3.74 -3.00 17.43
CA ASN A 108 2.60 -2.38 18.09
C ASN A 108 1.44 -2.09 17.13
N GLY A 109 1.57 -2.47 15.85
CA GLY A 109 0.57 -2.19 14.83
C GLY A 109 0.60 -0.76 14.31
N ILE A 110 1.69 0.00 14.55
CA ILE A 110 1.83 1.36 14.06
C ILE A 110 2.36 1.33 12.62
N VAL A 111 1.68 2.10 11.75
CA VAL A 111 2.03 2.26 10.34
C VAL A 111 3.37 2.96 10.18
N GLN A 112 4.28 2.31 9.46
CA GLN A 112 5.62 2.80 9.20
C GLN A 112 5.73 3.52 7.85
N LYS A 113 6.80 4.30 7.66
CA LYS A 113 7.10 4.91 6.36
C LYS A 113 7.60 3.89 5.34
N SER A 114 8.12 2.75 5.77
CA SER A 114 8.62 1.71 4.89
C SER A 114 7.51 1.00 4.12
N LEU A 115 7.85 0.45 2.95
CA LEU A 115 6.99 -0.43 2.19
C LEU A 115 6.57 -1.63 3.05
N ALA A 116 5.37 -2.16 2.83
CA ALA A 116 4.98 -3.43 3.46
C ALA A 116 6.00 -4.55 3.18
N GLY A 117 6.31 -5.33 4.21
CA GLY A 117 7.39 -6.32 4.21
C GLY A 117 8.58 -5.90 5.06
N GLY A 118 9.78 -6.32 4.68
CA GLY A 118 11.00 -6.08 5.45
C GLY A 118 12.16 -6.98 5.03
N SER A 119 13.25 -6.96 5.80
CA SER A 119 14.43 -7.81 5.56
C SER A 119 14.60 -8.90 6.62
N MET A 120 15.22 -10.01 6.20
CA MET A 120 15.59 -11.15 7.03
C MET A 120 16.95 -11.71 6.61
N LEU A 121 17.60 -12.46 7.51
CA LEU A 121 18.89 -13.11 7.24
C LEU A 121 18.72 -14.40 6.44
N ARG A 122 19.67 -14.68 5.53
CA ARG A 122 19.67 -15.90 4.72
C ARG A 122 19.85 -17.16 5.56
N ASP A 123 20.77 -17.12 6.51
CA ASP A 123 21.19 -18.31 7.27
C ASP A 123 20.05 -18.94 8.08
N GLY A 124 19.00 -18.17 8.37
CA GLY A 124 17.80 -18.64 9.05
C GLY A 124 16.66 -19.10 8.14
N LEU A 125 16.78 -19.06 6.81
CA LEU A 125 15.64 -19.32 5.91
C LEU A 125 15.40 -20.79 5.57
N ALA A 126 16.44 -21.63 5.61
CA ALA A 126 16.34 -23.01 5.16
C ALA A 126 15.29 -23.78 5.97
N GLY A 127 14.27 -24.32 5.29
CA GLY A 127 13.18 -25.06 5.94
C GLY A 127 12.22 -24.22 6.80
N ARG A 128 12.40 -22.89 6.86
CA ARG A 128 11.51 -21.99 7.61
C ARG A 128 10.40 -21.44 6.74
N THR A 129 9.31 -21.05 7.40
CA THR A 129 8.19 -20.35 6.77
C THR A 129 8.26 -18.86 7.08
N VAL A 130 8.05 -18.03 6.06
CA VAL A 130 7.94 -16.58 6.19
C VAL A 130 6.53 -16.18 5.75
N LYS A 131 5.87 -15.32 6.52
CA LYS A 131 4.53 -14.82 6.22
C LYS A 131 4.56 -13.31 6.01
N LEU A 132 3.97 -12.85 4.93
CA LEU A 132 3.59 -11.45 4.73
C LEU A 132 2.08 -11.36 4.86
N VAL A 133 1.62 -10.65 5.89
CA VAL A 133 0.20 -10.42 6.16
C VAL A 133 -0.11 -8.98 5.78
N LEU A 134 -1.05 -8.80 4.85
CA LEU A 134 -1.52 -7.48 4.42
C LEU A 134 -2.98 -7.33 4.84
N THR A 135 -3.27 -6.24 5.54
CA THR A 135 -4.62 -5.82 5.89
C THR A 135 -5.02 -4.58 5.09
N GLU A 136 -6.32 -4.33 4.95
CA GLU A 136 -6.83 -3.08 4.38
C GLU A 136 -7.44 -2.22 5.49
N ALA A 137 -7.05 -0.95 5.54
CA ALA A 137 -7.64 0.00 6.47
C ALA A 137 -9.10 0.27 6.10
N LYS A 138 -9.97 0.36 7.11
CA LYS A 138 -11.40 0.57 6.92
C LYS A 138 -11.72 1.98 6.40
N GLU A 139 -10.93 2.96 6.82
CA GLU A 139 -11.17 4.37 6.54
C GLU A 139 -10.18 4.90 5.50
N GLU A 140 -10.73 5.68 4.58
CA GLU A 140 -9.92 6.42 3.62
C GLU A 140 -9.52 7.77 4.17
N GLN A 141 -8.36 8.28 3.75
CA GLN A 141 -7.85 9.56 4.22
C GLN A 141 -7.43 10.49 3.07
N PRO A 142 -7.43 11.81 3.29
CA PRO A 142 -6.84 12.74 2.34
C PRO A 142 -5.36 12.41 2.10
N TYR A 143 -4.95 12.33 0.84
CA TYR A 143 -3.56 12.05 0.48
C TYR A 143 -2.60 13.12 1.00
N PHE A 144 -3.06 14.38 1.03
CA PHE A 144 -2.34 15.48 1.63
C PHE A 144 -3.00 15.84 2.96
N GLY A 145 -2.23 15.72 4.04
CA GLY A 145 -2.74 16.06 5.37
C GLY A 145 -3.27 17.49 5.42
N ARG A 146 -4.49 17.65 5.95
CA ARG A 146 -5.23 18.91 6.06
C ARG A 146 -5.58 19.60 4.74
N SER A 147 -5.58 18.94 3.57
CA SER A 147 -6.18 19.54 2.36
C SER A 147 -7.71 19.36 2.28
N TRP A 148 -8.23 18.48 3.13
CA TRP A 148 -9.66 18.28 3.36
C TRP A 148 -9.90 18.32 4.87
N LEU A 149 -11.10 18.75 5.26
CA LEU A 149 -11.56 18.65 6.64
C LEU A 149 -12.67 17.62 6.76
N GLU A 150 -12.56 16.82 7.80
CA GLU A 150 -13.61 15.89 8.20
C GLU A 150 -14.77 16.66 8.81
N THR A 151 -15.98 16.30 8.41
CA THR A 151 -17.24 16.83 8.91
C THR A 151 -18.17 15.67 9.25
N PRO A 152 -19.27 15.88 10.00
CA PRO A 152 -20.23 14.82 10.28
C PRO A 152 -20.82 14.12 9.04
N LYS A 153 -20.79 14.78 7.87
CA LYS A 153 -21.29 14.21 6.61
C LYS A 153 -20.21 13.53 5.76
N GLY A 154 -18.94 13.69 6.12
CA GLY A 154 -17.78 13.23 5.35
C GLY A 154 -16.73 14.33 5.17
N TRP A 155 -15.85 14.16 4.18
CA TRP A 155 -14.73 15.04 3.91
C TRP A 155 -15.09 16.17 2.95
N LYS A 156 -14.74 17.40 3.29
CA LYS A 156 -14.89 18.57 2.41
C LYS A 156 -13.53 19.08 1.93
N PRO A 157 -13.33 19.31 0.62
CA PRO A 157 -12.06 19.81 0.12
C PRO A 157 -11.95 21.30 0.38
N CYS A 158 -10.77 21.73 0.80
CA CYS A 158 -10.49 23.15 0.97
C CYS A 158 -10.03 23.78 -0.35
N ILE A 159 -10.21 25.10 -0.45
CA ILE A 159 -9.62 25.88 -1.53
C ILE A 159 -8.10 25.86 -1.36
N GLU A 160 -7.41 25.45 -2.42
CA GLU A 160 -5.96 25.56 -2.51
C GLU A 160 -5.60 27.02 -2.83
N THR A 161 -4.64 27.60 -2.10
CA THR A 161 -4.12 28.94 -2.39
C THR A 161 -2.76 28.83 -3.07
N LYS A 162 -2.18 29.97 -3.46
CA LYS A 162 -0.83 29.98 -4.03
C LYS A 162 0.23 29.57 -2.99
N GLU A 163 -0.08 29.76 -1.71
CA GLU A 163 0.84 29.57 -0.59
C GLU A 163 0.75 28.15 0.00
N THR A 164 -0.43 27.51 -0.06
CA THR A 164 -0.63 26.21 0.58
C THR A 164 -1.77 25.39 -0.02
N PHE A 165 -1.59 24.07 -0.03
CA PHE A 165 -2.64 23.09 -0.32
C PHE A 165 -3.45 22.68 0.92
N ARG A 166 -3.07 23.19 2.11
CA ARG A 166 -3.78 22.93 3.37
C ARG A 166 -4.91 23.93 3.57
N CYS A 167 -5.94 23.49 4.28
CA CYS A 167 -7.05 24.33 4.72
C CYS A 167 -6.55 25.52 5.56
N GLN A 168 -7.12 26.69 5.29
CA GLN A 168 -6.91 27.90 6.06
C GLN A 168 -7.72 27.87 7.35
N ASP A 169 -7.45 28.82 8.25
CA ASP A 169 -8.26 29.12 9.41
C ASP A 169 -8.73 30.58 9.34
N PRO A 170 -10.02 30.87 9.10
CA PRO A 170 -11.13 29.91 8.94
C PRO A 170 -11.08 29.17 7.58
N PRO A 171 -11.63 27.94 7.50
CA PRO A 171 -11.56 27.13 6.28
C PRO A 171 -12.53 27.63 5.21
N THR A 172 -12.05 27.68 3.97
CA THR A 172 -12.89 27.89 2.79
C THR A 172 -12.97 26.61 1.96
N PHE A 173 -14.18 26.23 1.56
CA PHE A 173 -14.44 24.96 0.87
C PHE A 173 -14.75 25.18 -0.61
N THR A 174 -14.58 24.11 -1.38
CA THR A 174 -14.82 24.07 -2.83
C THR A 174 -15.47 22.73 -3.20
N ASP A 175 -15.79 22.55 -4.47
CA ASP A 175 -16.34 21.35 -5.04
C ASP A 175 -15.24 20.42 -5.59
N PHE A 176 -15.66 19.23 -5.99
CA PHE A 176 -14.84 18.27 -6.72
C PHE A 176 -15.73 17.46 -7.66
N LYS A 177 -15.10 16.74 -8.60
CA LYS A 177 -15.80 15.87 -9.55
C LYS A 177 -15.62 14.40 -9.22
N MET A 178 -16.71 13.65 -9.21
CA MET A 178 -16.69 12.20 -9.16
C MET A 178 -16.21 11.60 -10.49
N PRO A 179 -15.81 10.32 -10.53
CA PRO A 179 -15.42 9.62 -11.76
C PRO A 179 -16.40 9.75 -12.92
N ASP A 180 -17.69 9.79 -12.60
CA ASP A 180 -18.81 9.92 -13.53
C ASP A 180 -19.07 11.37 -13.99
N GLY A 181 -18.32 12.34 -13.47
CA GLY A 181 -18.44 13.76 -13.83
C GLY A 181 -19.38 14.58 -12.97
N ARG A 182 -20.09 13.98 -12.01
CA ARG A 182 -20.95 14.71 -11.06
C ARG A 182 -20.12 15.66 -10.20
N ASN A 183 -20.65 16.85 -9.95
CA ASN A 183 -20.08 17.81 -9.01
C ASN A 183 -20.56 17.50 -7.60
N CYS A 184 -19.65 17.49 -6.64
CA CYS A 184 -19.92 17.12 -5.25
C CYS A 184 -19.19 18.06 -4.30
N THR A 185 -19.70 18.23 -3.09
CA THR A 185 -19.03 19.03 -2.06
C THR A 185 -18.58 18.22 -0.85
N VAL A 186 -19.06 16.97 -0.71
CA VAL A 186 -18.72 16.06 0.37
C VAL A 186 -18.33 14.68 -0.16
N TYR A 187 -17.24 14.11 0.36
CA TYR A 187 -16.75 12.76 0.06
C TYR A 187 -16.90 11.82 1.26
N PRO A 188 -17.26 10.53 1.08
CA PRO A 188 -17.67 9.86 -0.16
C PRO A 188 -19.13 10.08 -0.55
N ASN A 189 -19.91 10.69 0.34
CA ASN A 189 -21.36 10.85 0.19
C ASN A 189 -21.68 12.06 -0.69
N CYS A 190 -21.53 11.88 -2.01
CA CYS A 190 -22.05 12.83 -3.00
C CYS A 190 -23.56 12.60 -3.14
N THR A 191 -24.34 13.52 -2.59
CA THR A 191 -25.82 13.44 -2.50
C THR A 191 -26.52 14.55 -3.29
N GLU A 192 -25.73 15.47 -3.86
CA GLU A 192 -26.16 16.62 -4.65
C GLU A 192 -26.56 16.26 -6.09
#